data_AF-A0A3N5WI45-F1
#
_entry.id   AF-A0A3N5WI45-F1
#
_cell.length_a   1.000
_cell.length_b   1.000
_cell.length_c   1.000
_cell.angle_alpha   90.00
_cell.angle_beta   90.00
_cell.angle_gamma   90.00
#
_symmetry.space_group_name_H-M   'P 1'
#
loop_
_entity.id
_entity.type
_entity.pdbx_description
1 polymer ?
#
loop_
_entity_poly.entity_id
_entity_poly.type
_entity_poly.pdbx_seq_one_letter_code
_entity_poly.pdbx_strand_id
1 'polypeptide(L)' 'MTRKVEVVPYRSDWPVQFVDEARALQMVFGNQLLSIHHFGSTSIPGVSAKPIIDILLIA' A
#
# COMPACT_ATOMS: atom_id res chain seq x y z
N MET A 1 9.90 15.97 -19.73
CA MET A 1 10.56 14.91 -18.92
C MET A 1 9.59 13.75 -18.79
N THR A 2 9.91 12.55 -19.28
CA THR A 2 9.09 11.35 -19.09
C THR A 2 9.46 10.67 -17.76
N ARG A 3 8.47 10.39 -16.91
CA ARG A 3 8.68 9.64 -15.66
C ARG A 3 8.98 8.19 -16.00
N LYS A 4 10.15 7.67 -15.57
CA LYS A 4 10.48 6.25 -15.69
C LYS A 4 9.49 5.45 -14.84
N VAL A 5 8.82 4.49 -15.46
CA VAL A 5 7.95 3.52 -14.78
C VAL A 5 8.69 2.19 -14.75
N GLU A 6 8.95 1.70 -13.55
CA GLU A 6 9.58 0.39 -13.32
C GLU A 6 8.56 -0.55 -12.68
N VAL A 7 8.48 -1.76 -13.22
CA VAL A 7 7.67 -2.86 -12.71
C VAL A 7 8.64 -3.94 -12.24
N VAL A 8 8.52 -4.35 -10.99
CA VAL A 8 9.39 -5.34 -10.34
C VAL A 8 8.60 -6.60 -9.97
N PRO A 9 9.26 -7.77 -9.83
CA PRO A 9 8.62 -8.96 -9.28
C PRO A 9 8.00 -8.70 -7.91
N TYR A 10 7.00 -9.50 -7.54
CA TYR A 10 6.40 -9.41 -6.22
C TYR A 10 7.46 -9.44 -5.12
N ARG A 11 7.33 -8.53 -4.15
CA ARG A 11 8.21 -8.50 -2.99
C ARG A 11 7.42 -8.83 -1.73
N SER A 12 7.95 -9.76 -0.93
CA SER A 12 7.34 -10.20 0.32
C SER A 12 7.34 -9.14 1.43
N ASP A 13 8.04 -8.03 1.24
CA ASP A 13 8.04 -6.90 2.17
C ASP A 13 6.92 -5.88 1.91
N TRP A 14 6.18 -5.96 0.79
CA TRP A 14 5.05 -5.06 0.53
C TRP A 14 3.93 -5.13 1.58
N PRO A 15 3.52 -6.31 2.09
CA PRO A 15 2.57 -6.38 3.19
C PRO A 15 3.08 -5.71 4.47
N VAL A 16 4.39 -5.78 4.73
CA VAL A 16 5.01 -5.13 5.91
C VAL A 16 4.99 -3.62 5.75
N GLN A 17 5.38 -3.10 4.59
CA GLN A 17 5.34 -1.68 4.27
C GLN A 17 3.91 -1.11 4.39
N PHE A 18 2.90 -1.87 3.93
CA PHE A 18 1.50 -1.52 4.13
C PHE A 18 1.14 -1.42 5.62
N VAL A 19 1.50 -2.42 6.44
CA VAL A 19 1.16 -2.43 7.87
C VAL A 19 1.78 -1.24 8.61
N ASP A 20 3.03 -0.89 8.27
CA ASP A 20 3.72 0.23 8.92
C ASP A 20 3.07 1.57 8.58
N GLU A 21 2.76 1.82 7.31
CA GLU A 21 2.05 3.03 6.89
C GLU A 21 0.61 3.06 7.40
N ALA A 22 -0.08 1.92 7.40
CA ALA A 22 -1.43 1.79 7.94
C ALA A 22 -1.49 2.18 9.42
N ARG A 23 -0.49 1.78 10.22
CA ARG A 23 -0.37 2.18 11.63
C ARG A 23 -0.18 3.69 11.76
N ALA A 24 0.65 4.30 10.92
CA ALA A 24 0.85 5.74 10.91
C ALA A 24 -0.46 6.49 10.58
N LEU A 25 -1.19 6.05 9.54
CA LEU A 25 -2.47 6.64 9.15
C LEU A 25 -3.54 6.45 10.22
N GLN A 26 -3.62 5.27 10.86
CA GLN A 26 -4.54 5.02 11.97
C GLN A 26 -4.35 6.02 13.13
N MET A 27 -3.11 6.39 13.45
CA MET A 27 -2.82 7.40 14.48
C MET A 27 -3.26 8.80 14.07
N VAL A 28 -3.17 9.14 12.77
CA VAL A 28 -3.56 10.46 12.24
C VAL A 28 -5.08 10.62 12.18
N PHE A 29 -5.79 9.61 11.67
CA PHE A 29 -7.25 9.69 11.51
C PHE A 29 -8.02 9.38 12.80
N GLY A 30 -7.43 8.59 13.70
CA GLY A 30 -8.02 8.21 14.97
C GLY A 30 -9.42 7.60 14.79
N ASN A 31 -10.39 8.11 15.55
CA ASN A 31 -11.76 7.59 15.55
C ASN A 31 -12.56 7.88 14.28
N GLN A 32 -12.05 8.72 13.37
CA GLN A 32 -12.71 8.96 12.09
C GLN A 32 -12.48 7.82 11.10
N LEU A 33 -11.48 6.96 11.32
CA LEU A 33 -11.18 5.87 10.40
C LEU A 33 -12.07 4.66 10.67
N LEU A 34 -13.00 4.37 9.75
CA LEU A 34 -13.86 3.19 9.79
C LEU A 34 -13.12 1.93 9.34
N SER A 35 -12.32 2.02 8.27
CA SER A 35 -11.47 0.91 7.82
C SER A 35 -10.27 1.36 6.98
N ILE A 36 -9.31 0.46 6.85
CA ILE A 36 -8.08 0.65 6.08
C ILE A 36 -7.71 -0.65 5.36
N HIS A 37 -7.41 -0.57 4.07
CA HIS A 37 -7.16 -1.74 3.23
C HIS A 37 -5.94 -1.55 2.32
N HIS A 38 -5.14 -2.61 2.16
CA HIS A 38 -4.13 -2.71 1.12
C HIS A 38 -4.81 -3.10 -0.19
N PHE A 39 -4.74 -2.24 -1.20
CA PHE A 39 -5.30 -2.52 -2.51
C PHE A 39 -4.24 -2.38 -3.62
N GLY A 40 -4.64 -2.61 -4.87
CA GLY A 40 -3.73 -2.53 -6.02
C GLY A 40 -2.83 -3.77 -6.18
N SER A 41 -1.97 -3.75 -7.18
CA SER A 41 -1.17 -4.94 -7.55
C SER A 41 -0.19 -5.37 -6.46
N THR A 42 0.29 -4.46 -5.60
CA THR A 42 1.21 -4.80 -4.51
C THR A 42 0.55 -5.57 -3.37
N SER A 43 -0.78 -5.63 -3.30
CA SER A 43 -1.52 -6.45 -2.33
C SER A 43 -1.73 -7.89 -2.78
N ILE A 44 -1.34 -8.24 -4.01
CA ILE A 44 -1.58 -9.56 -4.61
C ILE A 44 -0.25 -10.35 -4.65
N PRO A 45 -0.07 -11.40 -3.83
CA PRO A 45 1.12 -12.24 -3.87
C PRO A 45 1.40 -12.81 -5.26
N GLY A 46 2.66 -12.72 -5.68
CA GLY A 46 3.13 -13.25 -6.97
C GLY A 46 2.90 -12.34 -8.18
N VAL A 47 2.24 -11.19 -8.02
CA VAL A 47 2.03 -10.22 -9.12
C VAL A 47 3.18 -9.22 -9.20
N SER A 48 3.78 -9.10 -10.39
CA SER A 48 4.72 -8.01 -10.68
C SER A 48 3.99 -6.68 -10.70
N ALA A 49 4.54 -5.68 -10.02
CA ALA A 49 3.89 -4.38 -9.84
C ALA A 49 4.90 -3.23 -9.85
N LYS A 50 4.39 -2.01 -10.00
CA LYS A 50 5.17 -0.83 -9.62
C LYS A 50 5.40 -0.88 -8.10
N PRO A 51 6.60 -0.55 -7.59
CA PRO A 51 6.88 -0.61 -6.15
C PRO A 51 6.24 0.57 -5.40
N ILE A 52 4.91 0.61 -5.39
CA ILE A 52 4.07 1.64 -4.78
C ILE A 52 2.99 0.91 -3.98
N ILE A 53 2.86 1.22 -2.69
CA ILE A 53 1.81 0.67 -1.83
C ILE A 53 0.57 1.56 -1.97
N ASP A 54 -0.53 1.00 -2.46
CA ASP A 54 -1.81 1.69 -2.57
C ASP A 54 -2.66 1.40 -1.32
N ILE A 55 -3.11 2.45 -0.64
CA ILE A 55 -3.88 2.35 0.62
C ILE A 55 -5.26 2.98 0.43
N LEU A 56 -6.31 2.21 0.72
CA LEU A 56 -7.68 2.69 0.74
C LEU A 56 -8.10 2.97 2.19
N LEU A 57 -8.55 4.19 2.44
CA LEU A 57 -9.09 4.63 3.73
C LEU A 57 -10.60 4.82 3.60
N ILE A 58 -11.37 4.31 4.55
CA ILE A 58 -12.80 4.55 4.69
C ILE A 58 -13.00 5.27 6.01
N ALA A 59 -13.64 6.43 5.97
CA ALA A 59 -13.90 7.31 7.10
C ALA A 59 -15.36 7.77 7.10
#